data_AF-A0A7S0NNZ9-F1
#
_entry.id   AF-A0A7S0NNZ9-F1
#
_cell.length_a   1.000
_cell.length_b   1.000
_cell.length_c   1.000
_cell.angle_alpha   90.00
_cell.angle_beta   90.00
_cell.angle_gamma   90.00
#
_symmetry.space_group_name_H-M   'P 1'
#
loop_
_entity.id
_entity.type
_entity.pdbx_description
1 polymer ?
#
loop_
_entity_poly.entity_id
_entity_poly.type
_entity_poly.pdbx_seq_one_letter_code
_entity_poly.pdbx_strand_id
1 'polypeptide(L)'
;AALLRSPPDRHSPLGGAALVADKVATLAVMGGTFPASNGQPECNVCGGSRNSHNHEVASAASSYVAAHWPANSRIIWSGFEVGFFVQSGGARFQRCPAASAENPVRAAMVNYE
;
A
#
# COMPACT_ATOMS: atom_id res chain seq x y z
N ALA A 1 -8.99 4.82 5.04
CA ALA A 1 -9.33 5.69 6.20
C ALA A 1 -10.70 5.39 6.83
N ALA A 2 -11.71 4.87 6.12
CA ALA A 2 -13.05 4.62 6.68
C ALA A 2 -13.04 3.76 7.96
N LEU A 3 -12.21 2.71 8.00
CA LEU A 3 -12.04 1.88 9.19
C LEU A 3 -11.63 2.70 10.42
N LEU A 4 -10.57 3.51 10.36
CA LEU A 4 -10.13 4.32 11.52
C LEU A 4 -11.23 5.27 12.04
N ARG A 5 -12.17 5.67 11.16
CA ARG A 5 -13.30 6.55 11.47
C ARG A 5 -14.57 5.82 11.88
N SER A 6 -14.59 4.49 11.83
CA SER A 6 -15.82 3.75 12.09
C SER A 6 -16.15 3.75 13.59
N PRO A 7 -17.43 3.90 13.96
CA PRO A 7 -17.88 3.61 15.31
C PRO A 7 -17.81 2.10 15.60
N PRO A 8 -18.04 1.69 16.86
CA PRO A 8 -18.40 0.31 17.19
C PRO A 8 -19.59 -0.19 16.37
N ASP A 9 -19.71 -1.51 16.23
CA ASP A 9 -20.84 -2.15 15.57
C ASP A 9 -21.26 -3.45 16.29
N ARG A 10 -22.16 -4.23 15.68
CA ARG A 10 -22.65 -5.50 16.26
C ARG A 10 -21.58 -6.59 16.37
N HIS A 11 -20.45 -6.45 15.67
CA HIS A 11 -19.35 -7.43 15.64
C HIS A 11 -18.22 -7.03 16.59
N SER A 12 -18.06 -5.73 16.90
CA SER A 12 -17.04 -5.24 17.81
C SER A 12 -17.54 -4.05 18.65
N PRO A 13 -17.38 -4.10 19.99
CA PRO A 13 -17.65 -2.95 20.84
C PRO A 13 -16.60 -1.85 20.72
N LEU A 14 -15.47 -2.11 20.07
CA LEU A 14 -14.42 -1.12 19.82
C LEU A 14 -14.70 -0.35 18.53
N GLY A 15 -14.50 0.98 18.57
CA GLY A 15 -14.41 1.81 17.38
C GLY A 15 -13.14 1.50 16.59
N GLY A 16 -13.10 1.86 15.30
CA GLY A 16 -12.10 1.32 14.39
C GLY A 16 -10.66 1.71 14.73
N ALA A 17 -10.40 2.90 15.28
CA ALA A 17 -9.07 3.26 15.78
C ALA A 17 -8.60 2.35 16.93
N ALA A 18 -9.47 2.09 17.91
CA ALA A 18 -9.19 1.19 19.03
C ALA A 18 -9.06 -0.27 18.56
N LEU A 19 -9.86 -0.68 17.57
CA LEU A 19 -9.78 -2.02 16.99
C LEU A 19 -8.45 -2.23 16.25
N VAL A 20 -7.99 -1.24 15.48
CA VAL A 20 -6.67 -1.29 14.83
C VAL A 20 -5.56 -1.35 15.88
N ALA A 21 -5.66 -0.54 16.94
CA ALA A 21 -4.71 -0.55 18.04
C ALA A 21 -4.60 -1.91 18.74
N ASP A 22 -5.69 -2.66 18.84
CA ASP A 22 -5.73 -3.98 19.49
C ASP A 22 -5.36 -5.14 18.55
N LYS A 23 -5.73 -5.05 17.27
CA LYS A 23 -5.69 -6.20 16.33
C LYS A 23 -4.63 -6.09 15.24
N VAL A 24 -4.10 -4.91 14.95
CA VAL A 24 -3.14 -4.72 13.86
C VAL A 24 -1.74 -4.57 14.42
N ALA A 25 -0.93 -5.61 14.27
CA ALA A 25 0.46 -5.59 14.73
C ALA A 25 1.33 -4.63 13.90
N THR A 26 1.15 -4.61 12.58
CA THR A 26 1.92 -3.77 11.67
C THR A 26 1.15 -3.47 10.39
N LEU A 27 1.21 -2.22 9.93
CA LEU A 27 0.83 -1.81 8.59
C LEU A 27 2.08 -1.50 7.77
N ALA A 28 2.34 -2.27 6.72
CA ALA A 28 3.41 -1.99 5.76
C ALA A 28 2.80 -1.32 4.51
N VAL A 29 3.28 -0.13 4.17
CA VAL A 29 2.76 0.69 3.08
C VAL A 29 3.87 0.92 2.06
N MET A 30 3.66 0.46 0.82
CA MET A 30 4.43 0.99 -0.30
C MET A 30 3.80 2.31 -0.72
N GLY A 31 4.51 3.40 -0.50
CA GLY A 31 4.05 4.70 -0.90
C GLY A 31 4.93 5.84 -0.42
N GLY A 32 4.78 6.97 -1.12
CA GLY A 32 5.62 8.14 -0.95
C GLY A 32 6.95 8.07 -1.71
N THR A 33 7.65 9.20 -1.69
CA THR A 33 9.02 9.36 -2.16
C THR A 33 9.71 10.23 -1.11
N PHE A 34 10.76 9.73 -0.49
CA PHE A 34 11.36 10.38 0.67
C PHE A 34 12.71 11.03 0.31
N PRO A 35 13.04 12.20 0.88
CA PRO A 35 12.28 12.93 1.92
C PRO A 35 11.10 13.76 1.40
N ALA A 36 10.98 13.96 0.08
CA ALA A 36 9.87 14.70 -0.52
C ALA A 36 9.54 14.17 -1.92
N SER A 37 8.27 14.28 -2.31
CA SER A 37 7.76 13.85 -3.62
C SER A 37 7.91 14.88 -4.73
N ASN A 38 8.39 16.10 -4.43
CA ASN A 38 8.65 17.17 -5.41
C ASN A 38 7.49 17.44 -6.39
N GLY A 39 6.25 17.39 -5.88
CA GLY A 39 5.04 17.60 -6.68
C GLY A 39 4.60 16.37 -7.50
N GLN A 40 5.28 15.23 -7.35
CA GLN A 40 4.97 13.95 -7.99
C GLN A 40 4.64 12.90 -6.93
N PRO A 41 3.42 12.95 -6.35
CA PRO A 41 3.06 12.01 -5.30
C PRO A 41 2.98 10.59 -5.87
N GLU A 42 3.45 9.62 -5.09
CA GLU A 42 3.47 8.21 -5.48
C GLU A 42 2.04 7.66 -5.66
N CYS A 43 1.87 6.71 -6.58
CA CYS A 43 0.58 6.21 -7.05
C CYS A 43 -0.34 5.66 -5.94
N ASN A 44 0.19 4.88 -4.99
CA ASN A 44 -0.63 4.31 -3.91
C ASN A 44 -1.11 5.37 -2.92
N VAL A 45 -0.40 6.50 -2.77
CA VAL A 45 -0.83 7.58 -1.89
C VAL A 45 -1.78 8.57 -2.57
N CYS A 46 -1.64 8.78 -3.88
CA CYS A 46 -2.44 9.75 -4.65
C CYS A 46 -3.54 9.14 -5.52
N GLY A 47 -3.62 7.82 -5.64
CA GLY A 47 -4.60 7.12 -6.48
C GLY A 47 -4.13 6.81 -7.90
N GLY A 48 -2.99 7.35 -8.33
CA GLY A 48 -2.33 7.06 -9.62
C GLY A 48 -3.04 7.66 -10.84
N SER A 49 -2.27 8.02 -11.87
CA SER A 49 -2.75 8.77 -13.05
C SER A 49 -3.78 8.06 -13.93
N ARG A 50 -3.98 6.75 -13.77
CA ARG A 50 -4.97 5.96 -14.53
C ARG A 50 -6.35 5.93 -13.89
N ASN A 51 -6.50 6.46 -12.67
CA ASN A 51 -7.78 6.51 -11.98
C ASN A 51 -8.37 7.93 -12.13
N SER A 52 -9.13 8.16 -13.20
CA SER A 52 -9.87 9.41 -13.43
C SER A 52 -10.90 9.71 -12.33
N HIS A 53 -11.10 8.78 -11.39
CA HIS A 53 -11.92 8.95 -10.21
C HIS A 53 -11.04 8.91 -8.96
N ASN A 54 -10.88 10.09 -8.37
CA ASN A 54 -10.67 10.30 -6.93
C ASN A 54 -9.23 10.40 -6.39
N HIS A 55 -8.33 11.11 -7.09
CA HIS A 55 -7.02 11.49 -6.52
C HIS A 55 -7.14 12.22 -5.17
N GLU A 56 -8.13 13.11 -5.05
CA GLU A 56 -8.39 13.85 -3.81
C GLU A 56 -8.82 12.92 -2.68
N VAL A 57 -9.71 11.96 -2.95
CA VAL A 57 -10.17 10.99 -1.94
C VAL A 57 -9.02 10.07 -1.52
N ALA A 58 -8.22 9.59 -2.47
CA ALA A 58 -7.06 8.75 -2.18
C ALA A 58 -6.05 9.52 -1.33
N SER A 59 -5.68 10.74 -1.75
CA SER A 59 -4.78 11.63 -1.01
C SER A 59 -5.31 11.94 0.40
N ALA A 60 -6.59 12.28 0.53
CA ALA A 60 -7.22 12.55 1.81
C ALA A 60 -7.28 11.31 2.71
N ALA A 61 -7.53 10.13 2.15
CA ALA A 61 -7.52 8.87 2.90
C ALA A 61 -6.11 8.51 3.39
N SER A 62 -5.10 8.63 2.52
CA SER A 62 -3.70 8.37 2.85
C SER A 62 -3.19 9.33 3.92
N SER A 63 -3.46 10.64 3.75
CA SER A 63 -3.13 11.66 4.73
C SER A 63 -3.78 11.38 6.08
N TYR A 64 -5.07 11.01 6.09
CA TYR A 64 -5.76 10.68 7.34
C TYR A 64 -5.15 9.46 8.03
N VAL A 65 -4.84 8.40 7.30
CA VAL A 65 -4.20 7.20 7.86
C VAL A 65 -2.82 7.54 8.43
N ALA A 66 -2.00 8.30 7.71
CA ALA A 66 -0.67 8.70 8.17
C ALA A 66 -0.74 9.53 9.47
N ALA A 67 -1.73 10.41 9.58
CA ALA A 67 -1.90 11.29 10.75
C ALA A 67 -2.57 10.62 11.96
N HIS A 68 -3.38 9.57 11.75
CA HIS A 68 -4.22 8.99 12.81
C HIS A 68 -3.94 7.50 13.07
N TRP A 69 -2.83 6.96 12.55
CA TRP A 69 -2.45 5.59 12.87
C TRP A 69 -2.17 5.45 14.38
N PRO A 70 -2.75 4.45 15.09
CA PRO A 70 -2.55 4.32 16.53
C PRO A 70 -1.07 4.12 16.89
N ALA A 71 -0.58 4.86 17.89
CA ALA A 71 0.84 4.86 18.26
C ALA A 71 1.36 3.50 18.76
N ASN A 72 0.47 2.64 19.28
CA ASN A 72 0.80 1.28 19.72
C ASN A 72 0.75 0.24 18.59
N SER A 73 0.38 0.63 17.37
CA SER A 73 0.46 -0.20 16.16
C SER A 73 1.54 0.36 15.25
N ARG A 74 2.46 -0.49 14.77
CA ARG A 74 3.57 -0.04 13.93
C ARG A 74 3.09 0.28 12.51
N ILE A 75 3.51 1.41 11.96
CA ILE A 75 3.41 1.70 10.52
C ILE A 75 4.81 1.76 9.91
N ILE A 76 5.01 1.10 8.77
CA ILE A 76 6.26 1.09 8.01
C ILE A 76 5.97 1.64 6.62
N TRP A 77 6.75 2.62 6.19
CA TRP A 77 6.68 3.19 4.85
C TRP A 77 7.85 2.71 4.01
N SER A 78 7.55 2.25 2.79
CA SER A 78 8.53 1.92 1.76
C SER A 78 8.30 2.86 0.58
N GLY A 79 9.17 3.86 0.44
CA GLY A 79 9.08 4.83 -0.65
C GLY A 79 9.46 4.25 -2.00
N PHE A 80 9.19 5.02 -3.05
CA PHE A 80 9.56 4.71 -4.43
C PHE A 80 11.03 4.29 -4.57
N GLU A 81 11.94 4.96 -3.87
CA GLU A 81 13.38 4.69 -3.90
C GLU A 81 13.72 3.24 -3.55
N VAL A 82 12.98 2.59 -2.65
CA VAL A 82 13.19 1.18 -2.30
C VAL A 82 12.92 0.28 -3.50
N GLY A 83 11.79 0.48 -4.18
CA GLY A 83 11.44 -0.29 -5.39
C GLY A 83 12.35 0.03 -6.58
N PHE A 84 12.88 1.25 -6.64
CA PHE A 84 13.85 1.64 -7.65
C PHE A 84 15.18 0.89 -7.50
N PHE A 85 15.71 0.80 -6.27
CA PHE A 85 16.99 0.15 -5.99
C PHE A 85 16.89 -1.38 -5.83
N VAL A 86 15.75 -1.90 -5.34
CA VAL A 86 15.55 -3.34 -5.09
C VAL A 86 14.57 -3.90 -6.11
N GLN A 87 15.10 -4.28 -7.28
CA GLN A 87 14.31 -4.85 -8.36
C GLN A 87 14.24 -6.38 -8.26
N SER A 88 13.03 -6.90 -8.07
CA SER A 88 12.73 -8.34 -8.02
C SER A 88 12.01 -8.88 -9.28
N GLY A 89 11.56 -7.98 -10.17
CA GLY A 89 10.88 -8.31 -11.43
C GLY A 89 11.80 -8.50 -12.65
N GLY A 90 11.23 -8.53 -13.86
CA GLY A 90 11.95 -8.61 -15.14
C GLY A 90 12.75 -9.90 -15.35
N ALA A 91 13.92 -9.77 -16.00
CA ALA A 91 14.77 -10.90 -16.40
C ALA A 91 15.21 -11.82 -15.24
N ARG A 92 15.16 -11.35 -13.99
CA ARG A 92 15.46 -12.17 -12.80
C ARG A 92 14.27 -13.03 -12.37
N PHE A 93 13.04 -12.54 -12.51
CA PHE A 93 11.82 -13.32 -12.27
C PHE A 93 11.68 -14.46 -13.29
N GLN A 94 12.06 -14.21 -14.55
CA GLN A 94 12.06 -15.22 -15.62
C GLN A 94 13.02 -16.40 -15.36
N ARG A 95 13.99 -16.24 -14.44
CA ARG A 95 14.92 -17.29 -14.01
C ARG A 95 14.45 -18.04 -12.77
N CYS A 96 13.27 -17.70 -12.22
CA CYS A 96 12.71 -18.39 -11.06
C CYS A 96 12.38 -19.85 -11.43
N PRO A 97 13.03 -20.85 -10.80
CA PRO A 97 12.81 -22.26 -11.15
C PRO A 97 11.38 -22.75 -10.86
N ALA A 98 10.68 -22.09 -9.92
CA ALA A 98 9.28 -22.37 -9.59
C ALA A 98 8.28 -21.81 -10.61
N ALA A 99 8.74 -20.99 -11.55
CA ALA A 99 7.94 -20.42 -12.61
C ALA A 99 8.02 -21.34 -13.85
N SER A 100 7.28 -22.45 -13.83
CA SER A 100 7.10 -23.27 -15.04
C SER A 100 6.40 -22.45 -16.13
N ALA A 101 6.56 -22.85 -17.40
CA ALA A 101 5.93 -22.16 -18.53
C ALA A 101 4.38 -22.14 -18.43
N GLU A 102 3.80 -23.12 -17.74
CA GLU A 102 2.37 -23.28 -17.53
C GLU A 102 1.85 -22.50 -16.32
N ASN A 103 2.73 -21.93 -15.48
CA ASN A 103 2.32 -21.18 -14.30
C ASN A 103 1.60 -19.89 -14.72
N PRO A 104 0.31 -19.71 -14.38
CA PRO A 104 -0.47 -18.55 -14.82
C PRO A 104 0.06 -17.23 -14.25
N VAL A 105 0.71 -17.24 -13.07
CA VAL A 105 1.36 -16.07 -12.49
C VAL A 105 2.56 -15.65 -13.31
N ARG A 106 3.34 -16.63 -13.81
CA ARG A 106 4.45 -16.36 -14.73
C ARG A 106 3.96 -15.79 -16.05
N ALA A 107 2.93 -16.41 -16.63
CA ALA A 107 2.34 -15.96 -17.88
C ALA A 107 1.84 -14.51 -17.79
N ALA A 108 1.13 -14.16 -16.70
CA ALA A 108 0.67 -12.80 -16.45
C ALA A 108 1.82 -11.79 -16.38
N MET A 109 2.94 -12.14 -15.76
CA MET A 109 4.11 -11.27 -15.67
C MET A 109 4.81 -11.09 -17.01
N VAL A 110 5.04 -12.17 -17.77
CA VAL A 110 5.76 -12.13 -19.06
C VAL A 110 4.94 -11.46 -20.16
N ASN A 111 3.62 -11.67 -20.20
CA ASN A 111 2.76 -11.10 -21.25
C ASN A 111 2.40 -9.63 -21.00
N TYR A 112 2.67 -9.10 -19.81
CA TYR A 112 2.42 -7.70 -19.46
C TYR A 112 3.60 -6.79 -19.84
N GLU A 113 4.82 -7.32 -19.84
CA GLU A 113 6.03 -6.66 -20.38
C GLU A 113 6.01 -6.66 -21.92
#